data_AF-A0A948AXA4-F1
#
_entry.id   AF-A0A948AXA4-F1
#
_cell.length_a   1.000
_cell.length_b   1.000
_cell.length_c   1.000
_cell.angle_alpha   90.00
_cell.angle_beta   90.00
_cell.angle_gamma   90.00
#
_symmetry.space_group_name_H-M   'P 1'
#
loop_
_entity.id
_entity.type
_entity.pdbx_description
1 polymer ?
#
loop_
_entity_poly.entity_id
_entity_poly.type
_entity_poly.pdbx_seq_one_letter_code
_entity_poly.pdbx_strand_id
1 'polypeptide(L)'
;EAVQVTRADFRDVAVPAGAVIVVNPPYGVRLQERARVGALYKDLGDHLKRRCRGAEAWVLCGDVELVKRIGLHPKRRIPLWNGGLECRLVQFELY
;
A
#
# COMPACT_ATOMS: atom_id res chain seq x y z
N GLU A 1 -9.14 20.71 -14.08
CA GLU A 1 -8.50 20.61 -12.74
C GLU A 1 -7.47 19.50 -12.75
N ALA A 2 -6.32 19.69 -12.10
CA ALA A 2 -5.22 18.71 -12.09
C ALA A 2 -5.31 17.70 -10.91
N VAL A 3 -6.15 17.97 -9.91
CA VAL A 3 -6.32 17.13 -8.72
C VAL A 3 -7.81 16.98 -8.41
N GLN A 4 -8.25 15.75 -8.19
CA GLN A 4 -9.61 15.43 -7.72
C GLN A 4 -9.51 14.79 -6.34
N VAL A 5 -10.32 15.27 -5.40
CA VAL A 5 -10.34 14.76 -4.02
C VAL A 5 -11.71 14.17 -3.74
N THR A 6 -11.74 12.93 -3.26
CA THR A 6 -12.96 12.23 -2.90
C THR A 6 -12.80 11.52 -1.55
N ARG A 7 -13.90 11.40 -0.80
CA ARG A 7 -13.97 10.55 0.38
C ARG A 7 -14.53 9.20 -0.05
N ALA A 8 -13.71 8.17 0.00
CA ALA A 8 -14.12 6.81 -0.33
C ALA A 8 -13.41 5.81 0.58
N ASP A 9 -13.97 4.61 0.67
CA ASP A 9 -13.20 3.45 1.08
C ASP A 9 -12.34 3.01 -0.09
N PHE A 10 -11.03 2.83 0.11
CA PHE A 10 -10.15 2.42 -0.98
C PHE A 10 -10.59 1.10 -1.59
N ARG A 11 -11.27 0.23 -0.81
CA ARG A 11 -11.73 -1.08 -1.28
C ARG A 11 -12.71 -0.98 -2.45
N ASP A 12 -13.38 0.17 -2.59
CA ASP A 12 -14.37 0.45 -3.62
C ASP A 12 -13.81 1.29 -4.79
N VAL A 13 -12.54 1.71 -4.74
CA VAL A 13 -11.93 2.58 -5.76
C VAL A 13 -11.30 1.76 -6.88
N ALA A 14 -11.79 1.91 -8.12
CA ALA A 14 -11.09 1.35 -9.27
C ALA A 14 -10.04 2.33 -9.80
N VAL A 15 -8.92 1.82 -10.28
CA VAL A 15 -7.90 2.60 -10.98
C VAL A 15 -7.72 2.07 -12.41
N PRO A 16 -7.50 2.94 -13.40
CA PRO A 16 -7.28 2.50 -14.77
C PRO A 16 -5.94 1.76 -14.90
N ALA A 17 -5.86 0.86 -15.90
CA ALA A 17 -4.59 0.26 -16.28
C ALA A 17 -3.58 1.34 -16.73
N GLY A 18 -2.29 1.12 -16.46
CA GLY A 18 -1.23 2.10 -16.69
C GLY A 18 -1.13 3.20 -15.63
N ALA A 19 -2.01 3.21 -14.62
CA ALA A 19 -1.91 4.16 -13.51
C ALA A 19 -0.76 3.80 -12.55
N VAL A 20 -0.28 4.83 -11.84
CA VAL A 20 0.62 4.68 -10.69
C VAL A 20 -0.16 4.97 -9.42
N ILE A 21 -0.19 4.00 -8.51
CA ILE A 21 -0.83 4.10 -7.20
C ILE A 21 0.28 4.35 -6.18
N VAL A 22 0.11 5.37 -5.34
CA VAL A 22 1.03 5.65 -4.22
C VAL A 22 0.24 5.68 -2.92
N VAL A 23 0.65 4.87 -1.95
CA VAL A 23 -0.06 4.72 -0.67
C VAL A 23 0.92 4.86 0.50
N ASN A 24 0.54 5.69 1.46
CA ASN A 24 1.16 5.79 2.78
C ASN A 24 0.15 5.33 3.85
N PRO A 25 -0.09 4.01 4.00
CA PRO A 25 -1.02 3.48 4.99
C PRO A 25 -0.47 3.60 6.42
N PRO A 26 -1.31 3.47 7.47
CA PRO A 26 -0.87 3.49 8.87
C PRO A 26 0.18 2.42 9.17
N TYR A 27 1.21 2.74 9.97
CA TYR A 27 2.35 1.84 10.21
C TYR A 27 2.22 0.88 11.40
N GLY A 28 1.12 0.92 12.16
CA GLY A 28 0.92 -0.02 13.28
C GLY A 28 1.96 0.08 14.40
N VAL A 29 2.56 1.26 14.58
CA VAL A 29 3.59 1.51 15.61
C VAL A 29 3.09 1.27 17.03
N ARG A 30 1.78 1.38 17.26
CA ARG A 30 1.14 1.10 18.55
C ARG A 30 0.68 -0.35 18.62
N LEU A 31 0.95 -1.02 19.75
CA LEU A 31 0.66 -2.45 19.94
C LEU A 31 -0.82 -2.78 19.69
N GLN A 32 -1.73 -1.96 20.21
CA GLN A 32 -3.17 -2.12 20.06
C GLN A 32 -3.67 -1.97 18.60
N GLU A 33 -2.87 -1.39 17.71
CA GLU A 33 -3.24 -1.17 16.31
C GLU A 33 -2.69 -2.26 15.38
N ARG A 34 -1.70 -3.06 15.80
CA ARG A 34 -1.00 -4.02 14.93
C ARG A 34 -1.93 -4.99 14.23
N ALA A 35 -2.90 -5.57 14.93
CA ALA A 35 -3.84 -6.52 14.34
C ALA A 35 -4.73 -5.85 13.28
N ARG A 36 -5.28 -4.68 13.61
CA ARG A 36 -6.13 -3.89 12.70
C ARG A 36 -5.36 -3.43 11.47
N VAL A 37 -4.14 -2.94 11.65
CA VAL A 37 -3.27 -2.50 10.55
C VAL A 37 -2.85 -3.69 9.69
N GLY A 38 -2.53 -4.84 10.30
CA GLY A 38 -2.25 -6.07 9.55
C GLY A 38 -3.44 -6.50 8.66
N ALA A 39 -4.67 -6.39 9.17
CA ALA A 39 -5.88 -6.64 8.37
C ALA A 39 -6.04 -5.62 7.24
N LEU A 40 -5.76 -4.34 7.48
CA LEU A 40 -5.80 -3.29 6.45
C LEU A 40 -4.80 -3.54 5.32
N TYR A 41 -3.58 -4.00 5.63
CA TYR A 41 -2.59 -4.35 4.62
C TYR A 41 -3.00 -5.57 3.80
N LYS A 42 -3.69 -6.53 4.42
CA LYS A 42 -4.28 -7.66 3.70
C LYS A 42 -5.38 -7.19 2.74
N ASP A 43 -6.29 -6.33 3.21
CA ASP A 43 -7.35 -5.75 2.38
C ASP A 43 -6.75 -4.93 1.22
N LEU A 44 -5.66 -4.19 1.46
CA LEU A 44 -4.92 -3.48 0.42
C LEU A 44 -4.38 -4.44 -0.65
N GLY A 45 -3.73 -5.53 -0.24
CA GLY A 45 -3.26 -6.55 -1.17
C GLY A 45 -4.37 -7.18 -2.01
N ASP A 46 -5.47 -7.57 -1.36
CA ASP A 46 -6.66 -8.11 -2.01
C ASP A 46 -7.26 -7.12 -3.03
N HIS A 47 -7.33 -5.84 -2.66
CA HIS A 47 -7.82 -4.78 -3.52
C HIS A 47 -6.91 -4.57 -4.74
N LEU A 48 -5.60 -4.38 -4.54
CA LEU A 48 -4.62 -4.21 -5.62
C LEU A 48 -4.68 -5.36 -6.62
N LYS A 49 -4.78 -6.60 -6.13
CA LYS A 49 -4.86 -7.80 -6.97
C LYS A 49 -6.15 -7.88 -7.80
N ARG A 50 -7.29 -7.49 -7.22
CA ARG A 50 -8.61 -7.71 -7.84
C ARG A 50 -9.10 -6.53 -8.68
N ARG A 51 -8.71 -5.30 -8.33
CA ARG A 51 -9.31 -4.07 -8.86
C ARG A 51 -8.32 -3.13 -9.54
N CYS A 52 -7.01 -3.40 -9.45
CA CYS A 52 -5.97 -2.51 -9.95
C CYS A 52 -5.03 -3.21 -10.96
N ARG A 53 -5.53 -4.20 -11.70
CA ARG A 53 -4.72 -4.93 -12.71
C ARG A 53 -4.26 -4.00 -13.82
N GLY A 54 -3.02 -4.19 -14.26
CA GLY A 54 -2.34 -3.36 -15.25
C GLY A 54 -1.74 -2.07 -14.68
N ALA A 55 -1.85 -1.82 -13.37
CA ALA A 55 -1.25 -0.66 -12.71
C ALA A 55 0.07 -1.01 -12.00
N GLU A 56 0.78 0.02 -11.57
CA GLU A 56 1.93 -0.08 -10.67
C GLU A 56 1.55 0.49 -9.31
N ALA A 57 1.93 -0.18 -8.22
CA ALA A 57 1.67 0.29 -6.86
C ALA A 57 2.95 0.48 -6.06
N TRP A 58 3.02 1.61 -5.35
CA TRP A 58 4.08 1.96 -4.41
C TRP A 58 3.50 2.14 -3.01
N VAL A 59 3.95 1.32 -2.07
CA VAL A 59 3.47 1.35 -0.69
C VAL A 59 4.63 1.72 0.24
N LEU A 60 4.49 2.82 0.95
CA LEU A 60 5.42 3.21 2.01
C LEU A 60 5.04 2.47 3.30
N CYS A 61 5.98 1.77 3.92
CA CYS A 61 5.71 0.98 5.10
C CYS A 61 6.88 1.01 6.10
N GLY A 62 6.57 1.14 7.38
CA GLY A 62 7.56 1.12 8.48
C GLY A 62 7.92 -0.27 9.02
N ASP A 63 7.22 -1.33 8.60
CA ASP A 63 7.41 -2.69 9.14
C ASP A 63 7.38 -3.75 8.03
N VAL A 64 8.44 -4.55 7.93
CA VAL A 64 8.56 -5.64 6.95
C VAL A 64 7.46 -6.69 7.14
N GLU A 65 6.99 -6.93 8.36
CA GLU A 65 5.91 -7.89 8.63
C GLU A 65 4.56 -7.41 8.07
N LEU A 66 4.32 -6.10 8.03
CA LEU A 66 3.12 -5.54 7.40
C LEU A 66 3.18 -5.68 5.88
N VAL A 67 4.34 -5.49 5.26
CA VAL A 67 4.53 -5.72 3.81
C VAL A 67 4.16 -7.15 3.42
N LYS A 68 4.50 -8.15 4.25
CA LYS A 68 4.12 -9.55 3.98
C LYS A 68 2.61 -9.77 3.94
N ARG A 69 1.82 -8.97 4.67
CA ARG A 69 0.35 -9.07 4.69
C ARG A 69 -0.29 -8.66 3.37
N ILE A 70 0.39 -7.89 2.53
CA ILE A 70 -0.08 -7.50 1.19
C ILE A 70 -0.20 -8.74 0.29
N GLY A 71 0.60 -9.78 0.50
CA GLY A 71 0.48 -11.03 -0.27
C GLY A 71 0.79 -10.90 -1.77
N LEU A 72 1.44 -9.80 -2.18
CA LEU A 72 1.97 -9.58 -3.53
C LEU A 72 3.49 -9.69 -3.53
N HIS A 73 4.06 -10.14 -4.66
CA HIS A 73 5.51 -10.22 -4.81
C HIS A 73 6.08 -8.81 -5.10
N PRO A 74 6.97 -8.27 -4.27
CA PRO A 74 7.58 -6.98 -4.53
C PRO A 74 8.54 -7.03 -5.71
N LYS A 75 8.44 -6.07 -6.63
CA LYS A 75 9.44 -5.85 -7.68
C LYS A 75 10.70 -5.19 -7.12
N ARG A 76 10.51 -4.21 -6.23
CA ARG A 76 11.60 -3.40 -5.66
C ARG A 76 11.28 -3.01 -4.22
N ARG A 77 12.34 -2.86 -3.41
CA ARG A 77 12.26 -2.32 -2.05
C ARG A 77 13.34 -1.24 -1.91
N ILE A 78 12.95 -0.05 -1.51
CA ILE A 78 13.84 1.10 -1.35
C ILE A 78 13.86 1.49 0.13
N PRO A 79 15.01 1.39 0.83
CA PRO A 79 15.21 1.98 2.15
C PRO A 79 14.94 3.47 2.16
N LEU A 80 14.12 3.94 3.10
CA LEU A 80 13.83 5.35 3.32
C LEU A 80 13.75 5.66 4.81
N TRP A 81 13.79 6.95 5.13
CA TRP A 81 13.57 7.47 6.49
C TRP A 81 12.39 8.43 6.44
N ASN A 82 11.33 8.13 7.20
CA ASN A 82 10.19 9.03 7.39
C ASN A 82 10.36 9.73 8.74
N GLY A 83 11.12 10.83 8.75
CA GLY A 83 11.65 11.40 9.98
C GLY A 83 12.61 10.42 10.66
N GLY A 84 12.40 10.14 11.95
CA GLY A 84 13.19 9.17 12.72
C GLY A 84 12.83 7.70 12.52
N LEU A 85 11.84 7.39 11.66
CA LEU A 85 11.37 6.03 11.44
C LEU A 85 11.99 5.44 10.17
N GLU A 86 12.73 4.35 10.31
CA GLU A 86 13.17 3.56 9.16
C GLU A 86 11.95 2.94 8.46
N CYS A 87 11.85 3.17 7.15
CA CYS A 87 10.77 2.68 6.31
C CYS A 87 11.33 1.98 5.06
N ARG A 88 10.43 1.36 4.32
CA ARG A 88 10.66 0.83 2.99
C ARG A 88 9.56 1.34 2.06
N LEU A 89 9.94 1.88 0.91
CA LEU A 89 9.03 2.09 -0.20
C LEU A 89 9.07 0.84 -1.09
N VAL A 90 7.94 0.17 -1.22
CA VAL A 90 7.82 -1.14 -1.86
C VAL A 90 7.02 -1.01 -3.15
N GLN A 91 7.59 -1.47 -4.25
CA GLN A 91 6.97 -1.47 -5.58
C GLN A 91 6.33 -2.83 -5.88
N PHE A 92 5.14 -2.80 -6.46
CA PHE A 92 4.42 -3.96 -6.98
C PHE A 92 3.98 -3.70 -8.42
N GLU A 93 4.20 -4.69 -9.28
CA GLU A 93 3.57 -4.76 -10.60
C GLU A 93 2.31 -5.60 -10.52
N LEU A 94 1.20 -5.08 -11.02
CA LEU A 94 -0.12 -5.71 -10.90
C LEU A 94 -0.53 -6.26 -12.27
N TYR A 95 -0.49 -7.59 -12.43
CA TYR A 95 -0.84 -8.29 -13.69
C TYR A 95 -2.22 -8.95 -13.64
#